data_AF-A0A922XEQ5-F1
#
_entry.id   AF-A0A922XEQ5-F1
#
_cell.length_a   1.000
_cell.length_b   1.000
_cell.length_c   1.000
_cell.angle_alpha   90.00
_cell.angle_beta   90.00
_cell.angle_gamma   90.00
#
_symmetry.space_group_name_H-M   'P 1'
#
loop_
_entity.id
_entity.type
_entity.pdbx_description
1 polymer ?
#
loop_
_entity_poly.entity_id
_entity_poly.type
_entity_poly.pdbx_seq_one_letter_code
_entity_poly.pdbx_strand_id
1 'polypeptide(L)'
;MKSNWLLLAASLLAASGELNLARAQQAAAPVVSPPASDERYTEDAASKEAQEKERQAIWDSKEMVEAREWLTDHMARSARITPSQSKRYMDELERLNAAQLKLWLMTFEEQQAERARQSETFERARQLSVDNAMRENQASQQAAENINRTRNEAAKMAQDSLKSQQQAAQERSRQLVSDRDAAATAALQSSPYIWLNTLPWGPYAGYPVGGGAAIDPAAFTGVLGVRERQGTVAPGTPQSGVPTTRVRER
;
A
#
# COMPACT_ATOMS: atom_id res chain seq x y z
N MET A 1 -9.36 14.38 7.16
CA MET A 1 -9.79 15.50 8.03
C MET A 1 -9.11 16.76 7.50
N LYS A 2 -9.82 17.52 6.65
CA LYS A 2 -9.28 18.64 5.89
C LYS A 2 -9.38 19.92 6.72
N SER A 3 -8.22 20.49 7.02
CA SER A 3 -7.93 21.93 7.19
C SER A 3 -9.11 22.86 7.54
N ASN A 4 -9.41 22.99 8.84
CA ASN A 4 -10.34 23.99 9.38
C ASN A 4 -9.63 25.22 10.00
N TRP A 5 -8.30 25.32 9.89
CA TRP A 5 -7.50 26.36 10.55
C TRP A 5 -7.43 27.70 9.80
N LEU A 6 -7.93 27.78 8.56
CA LEU A 6 -7.93 29.03 7.78
C LEU A 6 -9.25 29.84 7.89
N LEU A 7 -10.24 29.37 8.65
CA LEU A 7 -11.54 30.06 8.78
C LEU A 7 -11.72 30.86 10.08
N LEU A 8 -10.83 30.71 11.06
CA LEU A 8 -10.96 31.43 12.34
C LEU A 8 -10.33 32.83 12.36
N ALA A 9 -9.46 33.18 11.41
CA ALA A 9 -8.91 34.54 11.29
C ALA A 9 -9.54 35.38 10.17
N ALA A 10 -10.38 34.80 9.30
CA ALA A 10 -10.99 35.52 8.17
C ALA A 10 -12.47 35.92 8.38
N SER A 11 -13.09 35.52 9.49
CA SER A 11 -14.53 35.76 9.72
C SER A 11 -14.87 37.08 10.42
N LEU A 12 -13.90 37.99 10.63
CA LEU A 12 -14.15 39.29 11.27
C LEU A 12 -14.06 40.49 10.34
N LEU A 13 -13.88 40.30 9.02
CA LEU A 13 -13.79 41.40 8.05
C LEU A 13 -14.59 41.22 6.76
N ALA A 14 -15.65 40.41 6.77
CA ALA A 14 -16.51 40.16 5.59
C ALA A 14 -18.03 40.22 5.91
N ALA A 15 -18.45 41.14 6.77
CA ALA A 15 -19.86 41.35 7.12
C ALA A 15 -20.29 42.83 7.04
N SER A 16 -19.87 43.54 5.99
CA SER A 16 -20.22 44.94 5.77
C SER A 16 -20.71 45.23 4.34
N GLY A 17 -21.41 44.26 3.71
CA GLY A 17 -21.87 44.37 2.32
C GLY A 17 -23.37 44.22 2.06
N GLU A 18 -24.17 43.56 2.92
CA GLU A 18 -25.56 43.21 2.58
C GLU A 18 -26.57 43.47 3.71
N LEU A 19 -26.68 44.72 4.17
CA LEU A 19 -27.74 45.16 5.10
C LEU A 19 -28.39 46.47 4.63
N ASN A 20 -28.65 46.59 3.32
CA ASN A 20 -29.20 47.83 2.73
C ASN A 20 -30.63 47.72 2.16
N LEU A 21 -31.41 46.69 2.51
CA LEU A 21 -32.78 46.55 1.97
C LEU A 21 -33.90 46.22 2.98
N ALA A 22 -33.69 46.46 4.27
CA ALA A 22 -34.72 46.21 5.30
C ALA A 22 -34.96 47.40 6.25
N ARG A 23 -34.81 48.64 5.75
CA ARG A 23 -35.04 49.87 6.53
C ARG A 23 -36.20 50.72 5.99
N ALA A 24 -37.32 50.06 5.70
CA ALA A 24 -38.55 50.73 5.29
C ALA A 24 -39.75 50.20 6.07
N GLN A 25 -39.69 50.25 7.41
CA GLN A 25 -40.86 50.23 8.30
C GLN A 25 -40.37 50.33 9.75
N GLN A 26 -40.14 51.55 10.25
CA GLN A 26 -40.25 51.76 11.69
C GLN A 26 -40.80 53.17 11.95
N ALA A 27 -41.97 53.16 12.57
CA ALA A 27 -42.80 54.31 12.89
C ALA A 27 -42.12 55.28 13.85
N ALA A 28 -42.56 56.53 13.76
CA ALA A 28 -42.13 57.65 14.59
C ALA A 28 -42.39 57.40 16.08
N ALA A 29 -41.39 57.72 16.91
CA ALA A 29 -41.47 57.84 18.36
C ALA A 29 -40.74 59.13 18.80
N PRO A 30 -41.15 59.76 19.93
CA PRO A 30 -40.93 61.18 20.22
C PRO A 30 -39.49 61.54 20.58
N VAL A 31 -39.13 62.79 20.27
CA VAL A 31 -37.87 63.45 20.57
C VAL A 31 -37.68 63.56 22.09
N VAL A 32 -36.78 62.76 22.64
CA VAL A 32 -36.27 62.91 24.01
C VAL A 32 -34.95 63.69 23.91
N SER A 33 -34.92 64.85 24.54
CA SER A 33 -33.72 65.69 24.68
C SER A 33 -32.56 64.91 25.31
N PRO A 34 -31.32 65.02 24.78
CA PRO A 34 -30.17 64.37 25.41
C PRO A 34 -29.83 65.06 26.74
N PRO A 35 -29.63 64.32 27.86
CA PRO A 35 -28.98 64.88 29.02
C PRO A 35 -27.50 65.15 28.70
N ALA A 36 -26.99 66.23 29.30
CA ALA A 36 -25.61 66.68 29.19
C ALA A 36 -24.61 65.55 29.42
N SER A 37 -23.60 65.48 28.56
CA SER A 37 -22.44 64.60 28.68
C SER A 37 -21.72 64.92 29.99
N ASP A 38 -21.92 64.05 30.99
CA ASP A 38 -21.24 64.08 32.27
C ASP A 38 -19.78 63.70 32.04
N GLU A 39 -18.89 64.70 32.15
CA GLU A 39 -17.43 64.54 32.13
C GLU A 39 -16.95 63.86 33.42
N ARG A 40 -17.28 62.58 33.62
CA ARG A 40 -16.74 61.77 34.74
C ARG A 40 -16.61 60.30 34.36
N TYR A 41 -15.65 60.00 33.48
CA TYR A 41 -15.08 58.67 33.36
C TYR A 41 -13.55 58.78 33.25
N THR A 42 -12.93 59.28 34.32
CA THR A 42 -11.53 59.04 34.63
C THR A 42 -11.44 57.81 35.53
N GLU A 43 -11.99 56.69 35.07
CA GLU A 43 -11.78 55.40 35.72
C GLU A 43 -10.61 54.73 34.98
N ASP A 44 -9.50 54.57 35.72
CA ASP A 44 -8.45 53.59 35.50
C ASP A 44 -7.40 53.77 34.38
N ALA A 45 -6.64 54.87 34.44
CA ALA A 45 -5.28 54.86 33.88
C ALA A 45 -4.36 53.87 34.64
N ALA A 46 -4.53 53.73 35.96
CA ALA A 46 -3.71 52.85 36.79
C ALA A 46 -3.99 51.34 36.55
N SER A 47 -5.24 50.94 36.27
CA SER A 47 -5.57 49.54 35.93
C SER A 47 -5.03 49.15 34.54
N LYS A 48 -5.02 50.09 33.58
CA LYS A 48 -4.43 49.85 32.25
C LYS A 48 -2.92 49.64 32.31
N GLU A 49 -2.20 50.42 33.11
CA GLU A 49 -0.76 50.22 33.30
C GLU A 49 -0.43 48.87 33.96
N ALA A 50 -1.27 48.40 34.90
CA ALA A 50 -1.11 47.08 35.50
C ALA A 50 -1.34 45.95 34.47
N GLN A 51 -2.39 46.05 33.66
CA GLN A 51 -2.69 45.09 32.59
C GLN A 51 -1.61 45.06 31.50
N GLU A 52 -1.05 46.22 31.17
CA GLU A 52 0.08 46.37 30.24
C GLU A 52 1.33 45.64 30.75
N LYS A 53 1.67 45.82 32.04
CA LYS A 53 2.79 45.12 32.67
C LYS A 53 2.58 43.61 32.71
N GLU A 54 1.36 43.16 33.02
CA GLU A 54 1.03 41.73 32.96
C GLU A 54 1.16 41.19 31.55
N ARG A 55 0.69 41.93 30.52
CA ARG A 55 0.87 41.54 29.12
C ARG A 55 2.34 41.41 28.76
N GLN A 56 3.15 42.42 29.10
CA GLN A 56 4.60 42.42 28.85
C GLN A 56 5.28 41.24 29.56
N ALA A 57 4.90 40.95 30.81
CA ALA A 57 5.44 39.80 31.54
C ALA A 57 5.13 38.45 30.85
N ILE A 58 3.93 38.30 30.27
CA ILE A 58 3.59 37.10 29.49
C ILE A 58 4.30 37.11 28.13
N TRP A 59 4.41 38.26 27.48
CA TRP A 59 5.10 38.42 26.21
C TRP A 59 6.59 38.06 26.28
N ASP A 60 7.23 38.45 27.38
CA ASP A 60 8.65 38.16 27.68
C ASP A 60 8.86 36.81 28.39
N SER A 61 7.77 36.07 28.64
CA SER A 61 7.89 34.70 29.16
C SER A 61 8.63 33.81 28.15
N LYS A 62 9.38 32.84 28.67
CA LYS A 62 10.16 31.91 27.86
C LYS A 62 9.30 31.17 26.83
N GLU A 63 8.14 30.66 27.26
CA GLU A 63 7.19 29.94 26.41
C GLU A 63 6.70 30.81 25.24
N MET A 64 6.44 32.09 25.49
CA MET A 64 5.99 33.03 24.45
C MET A 64 7.12 33.41 23.47
N VAL A 65 8.37 33.51 23.93
CA VAL A 65 9.54 33.70 23.06
C VAL A 65 9.68 32.49 22.13
N GLU A 66 9.68 31.28 22.67
CA GLU A 66 9.79 30.04 21.89
C GLU A 66 8.62 29.90 20.88
N ALA A 67 7.40 30.24 21.30
CA ALA A 67 6.23 30.23 20.43
C ALA A 67 6.36 31.20 19.25
N ARG A 68 6.88 32.42 19.49
CA ARG A 68 7.11 33.42 18.43
C ARG A 68 8.21 33.02 17.46
N GLU A 69 9.31 32.48 17.96
CA GLU A 69 10.40 31.96 17.13
C GLU A 69 9.90 30.84 16.22
N TRP A 70 9.19 29.87 16.81
CA TRP A 70 8.58 28.78 16.05
C TRP A 70 7.59 29.28 15.03
N LEU A 71 6.75 30.26 15.38
CA LEU A 71 5.75 30.81 14.46
C LEU A 71 6.40 31.53 13.28
N THR A 72 7.47 32.28 13.54
CA THR A 72 8.25 32.97 12.51
C THR A 72 8.88 31.96 11.54
N ASP A 73 9.50 30.91 12.06
CA ASP A 73 10.07 29.82 11.25
C ASP A 73 8.98 29.05 10.48
N HIS A 74 7.84 28.77 11.12
CA HIS A 74 6.71 28.09 10.48
C HIS A 74 6.12 28.91 9.32
N MET A 75 5.94 30.21 9.51
CA MET A 75 5.43 31.11 8.47
C MET A 75 6.44 31.27 7.33
N ALA A 76 7.74 31.32 7.63
CA ALA A 76 8.80 31.38 6.60
C ALA A 76 8.85 30.11 5.73
N ARG A 77 8.63 28.94 6.34
CA ARG A 77 8.59 27.65 5.61
C ARG A 77 7.28 27.42 4.87
N SER A 78 6.20 28.08 5.29
CA SER A 78 4.88 27.91 4.68
C SER A 78 4.79 28.65 3.35
N ALA A 79 4.71 27.89 2.25
CA ALA A 79 4.51 28.46 0.90
C ALA A 79 3.17 29.21 0.72
N ARG A 80 2.26 29.13 1.70
CA ARG A 80 0.92 29.74 1.64
C ARG A 80 0.84 31.11 2.29
N ILE A 81 1.79 31.45 3.15
CA ILE A 81 1.76 32.69 3.94
C ILE A 81 2.77 33.64 3.32
N THR A 82 2.30 34.83 2.94
CA THR A 82 3.22 35.86 2.46
C THR A 82 3.92 36.52 3.65
N PRO A 83 5.15 37.05 3.47
CA PRO A 83 5.85 37.75 4.55
C PRO A 83 5.07 38.94 5.12
N SER A 84 4.22 39.59 4.33
CA SER A 84 3.36 40.68 4.79
C SER A 84 2.21 40.19 5.69
N GLN A 85 1.64 39.01 5.42
CA GLN A 85 0.66 38.38 6.30
C GLN A 85 1.29 37.93 7.62
N SER A 86 2.51 37.41 7.57
CA SER A 86 3.26 37.04 8.78
C SER A 86 3.45 38.24 9.71
N LYS A 87 3.90 39.38 9.17
CA LYS A 87 4.02 40.62 9.95
C LYS A 87 2.70 41.08 10.57
N ARG A 88 1.62 41.11 9.77
CA ARG A 88 0.29 41.49 10.26
C ARG A 88 -0.17 40.60 11.42
N TYR A 89 0.07 39.30 11.32
CA TYR A 89 -0.30 38.37 12.39
C TYR A 89 0.52 38.59 13.67
N MET A 90 1.81 38.91 13.55
CA MET A 90 2.64 39.26 14.71
C MET A 90 2.19 40.57 15.35
N ASP A 91 1.82 41.57 14.55
CA ASP A 91 1.27 42.84 15.03
C ASP A 91 -0.08 42.64 15.75
N GLU A 92 -0.92 41.71 15.27
CA GLU A 92 -2.17 41.34 15.93
C GLU A 92 -1.92 40.64 17.27
N LEU A 93 -0.93 39.74 17.32
CA LEU A 93 -0.50 39.05 18.54
C LEU A 93 -0.01 40.01 19.62
N GLU A 94 0.76 41.03 19.25
CA GLU A 94 1.27 42.05 20.17
C GLU A 94 0.14 42.90 20.78
N ARG A 95 -0.95 43.09 20.04
CA ARG A 95 -2.12 43.89 20.46
C ARG A 95 -3.12 43.12 21.34
N LEU A 96 -2.95 41.82 21.53
CA LEU A 96 -3.84 41.02 22.37
C LEU A 96 -3.74 41.43 23.85
N ASN A 97 -4.85 41.37 24.58
CA ASN A 97 -4.82 41.57 26.03
C ASN A 97 -4.11 40.40 26.74
N ALA A 98 -3.57 40.61 27.95
CA ALA A 98 -2.89 39.60 28.77
C ALA A 98 -3.69 38.28 28.89
N ALA A 99 -5.01 38.36 29.11
CA ALA A 99 -5.87 37.18 29.19
C ALA A 99 -5.99 36.43 27.85
N GLN A 100 -6.08 37.16 26.73
CA GLN A 100 -6.12 36.57 25.40
C GLN A 100 -4.79 35.94 25.02
N LEU A 101 -3.68 36.56 25.44
CA LEU A 101 -2.33 36.08 25.17
C LEU A 101 -2.03 34.78 25.93
N LYS A 102 -2.45 34.69 27.20
CA LYS A 102 -2.43 33.43 27.98
C LYS A 102 -3.24 32.33 27.32
N LEU A 103 -4.47 32.64 26.89
CA LEU A 103 -5.32 31.65 26.21
C LEU A 103 -4.69 31.19 24.90
N TRP A 104 -4.14 32.12 24.12
CA TRP A 104 -3.44 31.82 22.89
C TRP A 104 -2.27 30.87 23.15
N LEU A 105 -1.42 31.16 24.15
CA LEU A 105 -0.27 30.34 24.50
C LEU A 105 -0.69 28.91 24.89
N MET A 106 -1.72 28.77 25.73
CA MET A 106 -2.25 27.46 26.11
C MET A 106 -2.73 26.67 24.88
N THR A 107 -3.46 27.32 23.96
CA THR A 107 -3.91 26.67 22.73
C THR A 107 -2.76 26.35 21.77
N PHE A 108 -1.68 27.13 21.80
CA PHE A 108 -0.49 26.90 20.98
C PHE A 108 0.28 25.67 21.47
N GLU A 109 0.47 25.53 22.78
CA GLU A 109 1.12 24.38 23.39
C GLU A 109 0.35 23.08 23.15
N GLU A 110 -0.97 23.11 23.30
CA GLU A 110 -1.82 21.96 23.00
C GLU A 110 -1.68 21.52 21.53
N GLN A 111 -1.66 22.48 20.61
CA GLN A 111 -1.43 22.20 19.19
C GLN A 111 -0.03 21.65 18.91
N GLN A 112 1.01 22.18 19.57
CA GLN A 112 2.37 21.67 19.45
C GLN A 112 2.45 20.21 19.93
N ALA A 113 1.85 19.91 21.08
CA ALA A 113 1.79 18.56 21.62
C ALA A 113 1.04 17.61 20.68
N GLU A 114 -0.08 18.05 20.10
CA GLU A 114 -0.84 17.25 19.15
C GLU A 114 -0.07 17.02 17.84
N ARG A 115 0.63 18.04 17.32
CA ARG A 115 1.51 17.87 16.16
C ARG A 115 2.64 16.89 16.44
N ALA A 116 3.25 16.95 17.62
CA ALA A 116 4.30 16.02 18.03
C ALA A 116 3.79 14.57 18.11
N ARG A 117 2.58 14.36 18.64
CA ARG A 117 1.93 13.03 18.64
C ARG A 117 1.66 12.54 17.21
N GLN A 118 1.20 13.42 16.33
CA GLN A 118 0.95 13.07 14.93
C GLN A 118 2.24 12.73 14.17
N SER A 119 3.33 13.47 14.39
CA SER A 119 4.62 13.13 13.79
C SER A 119 5.14 11.80 14.32
N GLU A 120 5.06 11.56 15.64
CA GLU A 120 5.52 10.32 16.24
C GLU A 120 4.74 9.11 15.74
N THR A 121 3.40 9.21 15.66
CA THR A 121 2.56 8.13 15.11
C THR A 121 2.85 7.88 13.64
N PHE A 122 3.06 8.93 12.84
CA PHE A 122 3.47 8.80 11.44
C PHE A 122 4.84 8.14 11.29
N GLU A 123 5.82 8.52 12.11
CA GLU A 123 7.16 7.93 12.10
C GLU A 123 7.12 6.45 12.47
N ARG A 124 6.38 6.08 13.52
CA ARG A 124 6.18 4.68 13.89
C ARG A 124 5.51 3.88 12.76
N ALA A 125 4.45 4.42 12.15
CA ALA A 125 3.79 3.76 11.02
C ALA A 125 4.71 3.60 9.82
N ARG A 126 5.55 4.60 9.54
CA ARG A 126 6.55 4.56 8.47
C ARG A 126 7.60 3.48 8.74
N GLN A 127 8.13 3.40 9.97
CA GLN A 127 9.10 2.36 10.35
C GLN A 127 8.51 0.96 10.16
N LEU A 128 7.30 0.72 10.66
CA LEU A 128 6.60 -0.56 10.47
C LEU A 128 6.39 -0.90 8.99
N SER A 129 6.05 0.09 8.16
CA SER A 129 5.91 -0.12 6.72
C SER A 129 7.22 -0.50 6.06
N VAL A 130 8.34 0.11 6.46
CA VAL A 130 9.67 -0.22 5.94
C VAL A 130 10.07 -1.63 6.38
N ASP A 131 9.86 -1.98 7.64
CA ASP A 131 10.20 -3.31 8.17
C ASP A 131 9.38 -4.42 7.53
N ASN A 132 8.09 -4.16 7.25
CA ASN A 132 7.24 -5.09 6.51
C ASN A 132 7.77 -5.29 5.08
N ALA A 133 8.07 -4.19 4.37
CA ALA A 133 8.61 -4.25 3.02
C ALA A 133 9.96 -4.99 2.95
N MET A 134 10.84 -4.78 3.94
CA MET A 134 12.11 -5.52 4.04
C MET A 134 11.89 -7.01 4.25
N ARG A 135 10.97 -7.40 5.15
CA ARG A 135 10.63 -8.82 5.39
C ARG A 135 10.03 -9.49 4.15
N GLU A 136 9.12 -8.81 3.47
CA GLU A 136 8.53 -9.31 2.22
C GLU A 136 9.58 -9.50 1.13
N ASN A 137 10.52 -8.55 1.00
CA ASN A 137 11.61 -8.66 0.04
C ASN A 137 12.53 -9.85 0.37
N GLN A 138 12.91 -10.03 1.64
CA GLN A 138 13.70 -11.19 2.07
C GLN A 138 12.97 -12.51 1.81
N ALA A 139 11.67 -12.60 2.11
CA ALA A 139 10.87 -13.78 1.82
C ALA A 139 10.79 -14.07 0.32
N SER A 140 10.67 -13.04 -0.51
CA SER A 140 10.67 -13.16 -1.98
C SER A 140 12.02 -13.68 -2.50
N GLN A 141 13.14 -13.17 -1.98
CA GLN A 141 14.48 -13.64 -2.35
C GLN A 141 14.67 -15.12 -1.98
N GLN A 142 14.31 -15.51 -0.75
CA GLN A 142 14.39 -16.91 -0.33
C GLN A 142 13.50 -17.82 -1.17
N ALA A 143 12.30 -17.37 -1.54
CA ALA A 143 11.41 -18.11 -2.44
C ALA A 143 12.04 -18.30 -3.83
N ALA A 144 12.67 -17.26 -4.38
CA ALA A 144 13.37 -17.34 -5.67
C ALA A 144 14.56 -18.31 -5.62
N GLU A 145 15.34 -18.30 -4.54
CA GLU A 145 16.44 -19.25 -4.32
C GLU A 145 15.94 -20.69 -4.25
N ASN A 146 14.86 -20.94 -3.52
CA ASN A 146 14.24 -22.26 -3.41
C ASN A 146 13.74 -22.77 -4.76
N ILE A 147 13.12 -21.91 -5.57
CA ILE A 147 12.68 -22.25 -6.95
C ILE A 147 13.90 -22.62 -7.80
N ASN A 148 14.97 -21.83 -7.75
CA ASN A 148 16.18 -22.10 -8.52
C ASN A 148 16.83 -23.42 -8.10
N ARG A 149 16.90 -23.70 -6.80
CA ARG A 149 17.41 -24.97 -6.27
C ARG A 149 16.59 -26.15 -6.77
N THR A 150 15.26 -26.07 -6.64
CA THR A 150 14.33 -27.14 -7.06
C THR A 150 14.42 -27.37 -8.56
N ARG A 151 14.52 -26.30 -9.37
CA ARG A 151 14.70 -26.39 -10.82
C ARG A 151 16.01 -27.06 -11.19
N ASN A 152 17.10 -26.74 -10.50
CA ASN A 152 18.41 -27.36 -10.74
C ASN A 152 18.40 -28.85 -10.38
N GLU A 153 17.77 -29.22 -9.26
CA GLU A 153 17.61 -30.62 -8.85
C GLU A 153 16.76 -31.40 -9.87
N ALA A 154 15.63 -30.83 -10.31
CA ALA A 154 14.78 -31.42 -11.34
C ALA A 154 15.52 -31.58 -12.69
N ALA A 155 16.31 -30.58 -13.09
CA ALA A 155 17.12 -30.65 -14.30
C ALA A 155 18.18 -31.75 -14.22
N LYS A 156 18.82 -31.93 -13.06
CA LYS A 156 19.78 -33.02 -12.82
C LYS A 156 19.11 -34.39 -12.90
N MET A 157 17.96 -34.58 -12.25
CA MET A 157 17.19 -35.82 -12.33
C MET A 157 16.76 -36.14 -13.77
N ALA A 158 16.34 -35.12 -14.53
CA ALA A 158 16.00 -35.29 -15.95
C ALA A 158 17.22 -35.75 -16.76
N GLN A 159 18.40 -35.16 -16.55
CA GLN A 159 19.64 -35.59 -17.21
C GLN A 159 20.03 -37.04 -16.85
N ASP A 160 19.95 -37.41 -15.57
CA ASP A 160 20.25 -38.76 -15.11
C ASP A 160 19.28 -39.80 -15.71
N SER A 161 18.00 -39.46 -15.84
CA SER A 161 17.00 -40.34 -16.46
C SER A 161 17.24 -40.52 -17.97
N LEU A 162 17.60 -39.44 -18.69
CA LEU A 162 17.97 -39.51 -20.10
C LEU A 162 19.21 -40.37 -20.32
N LYS A 163 20.24 -40.21 -19.47
CA LYS A 163 21.46 -41.03 -19.53
C LYS A 163 21.15 -42.51 -19.29
N SER A 164 20.32 -42.82 -18.29
CA SER A 164 19.88 -44.18 -17.99
C SER A 164 19.10 -44.81 -19.15
N GLN A 165 18.21 -44.03 -19.80
CA GLN A 165 17.49 -44.50 -20.99
C GLN A 165 18.44 -44.80 -22.16
N GLN A 166 19.44 -43.93 -22.40
CA GLN A 166 20.44 -44.15 -23.44
C GLN A 166 21.26 -45.42 -23.18
N GLN A 167 21.68 -45.66 -21.94
CA GLN A 167 22.40 -46.87 -21.56
C GLN A 167 21.54 -48.12 -21.78
N ALA A 168 20.29 -48.13 -21.30
CA ALA A 168 19.38 -49.25 -21.50
C ALA A 168 19.07 -49.53 -22.99
N ALA A 169 19.02 -48.49 -23.82
CA ALA A 169 18.86 -48.63 -25.27
C ALA A 169 20.11 -49.24 -25.93
N GLN A 170 21.31 -48.84 -25.49
CA GLN A 170 22.57 -49.41 -25.97
C GLN A 170 22.75 -50.88 -25.55
N GLU A 171 22.34 -51.24 -24.33
CA GLU A 171 22.36 -52.63 -23.89
C GLU A 171 21.41 -53.49 -24.70
N ARG A 172 20.18 -53.00 -24.93
CA ARG A 172 19.22 -53.69 -25.81
C ARG A 172 19.75 -53.87 -27.22
N SER A 173 20.40 -52.87 -27.81
CA SER A 173 20.95 -53.03 -29.16
C SER A 173 22.08 -54.06 -29.21
N ARG A 174 22.94 -54.11 -28.18
CA ARG A 174 23.98 -55.15 -28.06
C ARG A 174 23.38 -56.55 -27.91
N GLN A 175 22.33 -56.70 -27.09
CA GLN A 175 21.61 -57.97 -26.95
C GLN A 175 21.02 -58.42 -28.29
N LEU A 176 20.33 -57.53 -29.01
CA LEU A 176 19.76 -57.85 -30.32
C LEU A 176 20.82 -58.27 -31.35
N VAL A 177 22.02 -57.68 -31.32
CA VAL A 177 23.14 -58.11 -32.16
C VAL A 177 23.64 -59.50 -31.74
N SER A 178 23.85 -59.72 -30.45
CA SER A 178 24.26 -61.03 -29.92
C SER A 178 23.27 -62.14 -30.26
N ASP A 179 21.97 -61.88 -30.12
CA ASP A 179 20.90 -62.83 -30.44
C ASP A 179 20.88 -63.15 -31.93
N ARG A 180 21.09 -62.14 -32.78
CA ARG A 180 21.19 -62.31 -34.24
C ARG A 180 22.38 -63.18 -34.63
N ASP A 181 23.54 -62.95 -34.02
CA ASP A 181 24.75 -63.74 -34.29
C ASP A 181 24.61 -65.18 -33.78
N ALA A 182 24.02 -65.38 -32.60
CA ALA A 182 23.70 -66.71 -32.08
C ALA A 182 22.73 -67.46 -33.00
N ALA A 183 21.68 -66.80 -33.49
CA ALA A 183 20.73 -67.38 -34.45
C ALA A 183 21.40 -67.73 -35.79
N ALA A 184 22.29 -66.88 -36.31
CA ALA A 184 23.05 -67.16 -37.52
C ALA A 184 23.99 -68.37 -37.36
N THR A 185 24.62 -68.50 -36.19
CA THR A 185 25.51 -69.64 -35.88
C THR A 185 24.71 -70.94 -35.74
N ALA A 186 23.53 -70.89 -35.10
CA ALA A 186 22.62 -72.02 -34.99
C ALA A 186 22.08 -72.47 -36.37
N ALA A 187 21.82 -71.53 -37.28
CA ALA A 187 21.43 -71.85 -38.65
C ALA A 187 22.53 -72.59 -39.42
N LEU A 188 23.81 -72.27 -39.17
CA LEU A 188 24.96 -72.95 -39.78
C LEU A 188 25.25 -74.33 -39.17
N GLN A 189 24.89 -74.56 -37.90
CA GLN A 189 24.99 -75.87 -37.23
C GLN A 189 23.75 -76.76 -37.43
N SER A 190 22.75 -76.32 -38.21
CA SER A 190 21.63 -77.17 -38.57
C SER A 190 22.14 -78.33 -39.45
N SER A 191 22.39 -79.45 -38.78
CA SER A 191 22.77 -80.73 -39.37
C SER A 191 21.75 -81.13 -40.46
N PRO A 192 22.17 -81.66 -41.62
CA PRO A 192 21.28 -81.99 -42.75
C PRO A 192 20.37 -83.21 -42.51
N TYR A 193 20.16 -83.63 -41.26
CA TYR A 193 19.30 -84.76 -40.90
C TYR A 193 18.05 -84.28 -40.14
N ILE A 194 17.16 -83.58 -40.83
CA ILE A 194 15.73 -83.57 -40.49
C ILE A 194 14.97 -83.95 -41.76
N TRP A 195 15.17 -85.19 -42.18
CA TRP A 195 14.26 -85.88 -43.10
C TRP A 195 13.46 -86.88 -42.26
N LEU A 196 12.14 -86.68 -42.26
CA LEU A 196 11.08 -87.62 -41.88
C LEU A 196 10.99 -88.09 -40.41
N ASN A 197 10.02 -87.51 -39.70
CA ASN A 197 8.94 -88.31 -39.09
C ASN A 197 7.71 -87.40 -38.85
N THR A 198 6.74 -87.44 -39.77
CA THR A 198 5.37 -87.98 -39.57
C THR A 198 4.48 -87.13 -38.66
N LEU A 199 3.28 -86.68 -39.04
CA LEU A 199 2.39 -86.87 -40.20
C LEU A 199 1.19 -85.87 -39.97
N PRO A 200 0.15 -85.83 -40.81
CA PRO A 200 -0.59 -84.63 -41.21
C PRO A 200 -2.03 -84.60 -40.67
N TRP A 201 -2.81 -83.62 -41.13
CA TRP A 201 -4.27 -83.48 -41.07
C TRP A 201 -4.85 -82.61 -39.95
N GLY A 202 -5.36 -81.46 -40.38
CA GLY A 202 -6.29 -80.60 -39.64
C GLY A 202 -6.49 -79.26 -40.35
N PRO A 203 -7.47 -79.13 -41.27
CA PRO A 203 -7.75 -77.89 -41.98
C PRO A 203 -8.66 -76.97 -41.14
N TYR A 204 -8.92 -75.75 -41.64
CA TYR A 204 -9.80 -74.69 -41.12
C TYR A 204 -9.14 -73.71 -40.12
N ALA A 205 -8.70 -72.54 -40.57
CA ALA A 205 -9.50 -71.35 -40.91
C ALA A 205 -10.11 -70.68 -39.67
N GLY A 206 -9.53 -69.56 -39.27
CA GLY A 206 -10.09 -68.71 -38.21
C GLY A 206 -9.10 -67.63 -37.76
N TYR A 207 -8.98 -66.55 -38.54
CA TYR A 207 -8.44 -65.28 -38.03
C TYR A 207 -9.36 -64.77 -36.90
N PRO A 208 -8.79 -64.22 -35.81
CA PRO A 208 -9.39 -63.06 -35.18
C PRO A 208 -8.58 -61.81 -35.58
N VAL A 209 -9.05 -61.15 -36.62
CA VAL A 209 -8.84 -59.71 -36.79
C VAL A 209 -9.69 -59.01 -35.74
N GLY A 210 -9.06 -58.13 -34.95
CA GLY A 210 -9.72 -56.96 -34.35
C GLY A 210 -10.77 -57.23 -33.27
N GLY A 211 -10.34 -57.25 -32.01
CA GLY A 211 -11.18 -57.00 -30.86
C GLY A 211 -10.45 -56.08 -29.91
N GLY A 212 -10.46 -54.78 -30.20
CA GLY A 212 -9.92 -53.77 -29.31
C GLY A 212 -10.63 -53.85 -27.96
N ALA A 213 -9.89 -54.12 -26.91
CA ALA A 213 -10.33 -53.77 -25.57
C ALA A 213 -10.52 -52.25 -25.58
N ALA A 214 -11.79 -51.81 -25.56
CA ALA A 214 -12.12 -50.45 -25.19
C ALA A 214 -11.59 -50.24 -23.77
N ILE A 215 -10.42 -49.61 -23.67
CA ILE A 215 -9.97 -49.01 -22.42
C ILE A 215 -10.94 -47.86 -22.17
N ASP A 216 -11.85 -48.08 -21.25
CA ASP A 216 -12.76 -47.07 -20.74
C ASP A 216 -11.92 -45.93 -20.12
N PRO A 217 -11.96 -44.69 -20.67
CA PRO A 217 -11.23 -43.57 -20.09
C PRO A 217 -11.79 -43.15 -18.71
N ALA A 218 -12.94 -43.69 -18.27
CA ALA A 218 -13.49 -43.41 -16.95
C ALA A 218 -12.74 -44.10 -15.80
N ALA A 219 -11.92 -45.12 -16.05
CA ALA A 219 -11.21 -45.87 -15.00
C ALA A 219 -9.97 -45.16 -14.41
N PHE A 220 -9.59 -43.98 -14.92
CA PHE A 220 -8.45 -43.18 -14.41
C PHE A 220 -8.85 -41.86 -13.75
N THR A 221 -10.09 -41.74 -13.28
CA THR A 221 -10.52 -40.59 -12.46
C THR A 221 -10.55 -41.00 -10.99
N GLY A 222 -9.38 -41.11 -10.34
CA GLY A 222 -9.38 -41.57 -8.96
C GLY A 222 -8.09 -41.57 -8.16
N VAL A 223 -6.97 -41.00 -8.63
CA VAL A 223 -5.77 -40.83 -7.76
C VAL A 223 -5.03 -39.55 -8.13
N LEU A 224 -5.65 -38.41 -7.85
CA LEU A 224 -4.95 -37.15 -7.58
C LEU A 224 -5.94 -36.23 -6.87
N GLY A 225 -6.08 -36.47 -5.56
CA GLY A 225 -6.72 -35.55 -4.64
C GLY A 225 -5.88 -34.28 -4.54
N VAL A 226 -5.98 -33.43 -5.55
CA VAL A 226 -5.62 -32.01 -5.47
C VAL A 226 -6.60 -31.40 -4.48
N ARG A 227 -6.12 -31.18 -3.27
CA ARG A 227 -6.84 -30.49 -2.20
C ARG A 227 -6.93 -29.02 -2.63
N GLU A 228 -7.99 -28.66 -3.33
CA GLU A 228 -8.38 -27.25 -3.51
C GLU A 228 -8.60 -26.65 -2.11
N ARG A 229 -7.64 -25.84 -1.67
CA ARG A 229 -7.90 -24.88 -0.60
C ARG A 229 -8.89 -23.88 -1.18
N GLN A 230 -10.15 -24.01 -0.78
CA GLN A 230 -11.11 -22.91 -0.82
C GLN A 230 -10.52 -21.76 0.02
N GLY A 231 -9.92 -20.79 -0.67
CA GLY A 231 -9.63 -19.48 -0.11
C GLY A 231 -10.93 -18.71 -0.05
N THR A 232 -11.51 -18.61 1.14
CA THR A 232 -12.52 -17.62 1.48
C THR A 232 -11.90 -16.22 1.28
N VAL A 233 -12.19 -15.61 0.13
CA VAL A 233 -11.85 -14.22 -0.14
C VAL A 233 -12.85 -13.35 0.63
N ALA A 234 -12.33 -12.61 1.62
CA ALA A 234 -13.08 -11.58 2.32
C ALA A 234 -13.46 -10.45 1.35
N PRO A 235 -14.67 -9.89 1.43
CA PRO A 235 -15.06 -8.74 0.63
C PRO A 235 -14.54 -7.46 1.30
N GLY A 236 -13.65 -6.74 0.63
CA GLY A 236 -13.36 -5.35 1.01
C GLY A 236 -11.94 -4.89 0.74
N THR A 237 -11.65 -4.53 -0.51
CA THR A 237 -10.74 -3.39 -0.80
C THR A 237 -11.05 -2.81 -2.18
N PRO A 238 -11.06 -1.48 -2.33
CA PRO A 238 -11.52 -0.79 -3.53
C PRO A 238 -10.52 -0.87 -4.69
N GLN A 239 -11.06 -0.98 -5.90
CA GLN A 239 -10.36 -0.77 -7.17
C GLN A 239 -9.66 0.59 -7.16
N SER A 240 -8.33 0.57 -7.17
CA SER A 240 -7.52 1.74 -7.49
C SER A 240 -7.38 1.81 -9.01
N GLY A 241 -8.10 2.76 -9.62
CA GLY A 241 -7.97 3.08 -11.03
C GLY A 241 -6.61 3.71 -11.31
N VAL A 242 -5.84 3.10 -12.20
CA VAL A 242 -4.64 3.71 -12.77
C VAL A 242 -5.07 4.52 -14.01
N PRO A 243 -4.85 5.84 -14.05
CA PRO A 243 -5.08 6.61 -15.26
C PRO A 243 -3.94 6.36 -16.25
N THR A 244 -4.27 5.79 -17.41
CA THR A 244 -3.37 5.72 -18.58
C THR A 244 -3.16 7.13 -19.14
N THR A 245 -2.01 7.72 -18.87
CA THR A 245 -1.57 8.98 -19.50
C THR A 245 -1.27 8.72 -20.98
N ARG A 246 -2.10 9.29 -21.85
CA ARG A 246 -1.91 9.30 -23.30
C ARG A 246 -0.81 10.31 -23.64
N VAL A 247 0.37 9.82 -24.02
CA VAL A 247 1.43 10.62 -24.62
C VAL A 247 0.94 11.11 -25.98
N ARG A 248 0.80 12.43 -26.13
CA ARG A 248 0.49 13.11 -27.39
C ARG A 248 1.82 13.56 -27.98
N GLU A 249 2.31 12.83 -28.97
CA GLU A 249 3.42 13.27 -29.81
C GLU A 249 3.00 14.46 -30.70
N ARG A 250 4.02 15.25 -31.03
CA ARG A 250 3.95 16.56 -31.70
C ARG A 250 3.56 16.45 -33.17
#